data_AF-A0AAN8TY89-F1
#
_entry.id   AF-A0AAN8TY89-F1
#
_cell.length_a   1.000
_cell.length_b   1.000
_cell.length_c   1.000
_cell.angle_alpha   90.00
_cell.angle_beta   90.00
_cell.angle_gamma   90.00
#
_symmetry.space_group_name_H-M   'P 1'
#
loop_
_entity.id
_entity.type
_entity.pdbx_description
1 polymer ?
#
loop_
_entity_poly.entity_id
_entity_poly.type
_entity_poly.pdbx_seq_one_letter_code
_entity_poly.pdbx_strand_id
1 'polypeptide(L)'
;MSFMDQDESWNLFKSVAFANEALPLPSEFENIGKKIAEKSHGLPLTIVVVAGLLKSKKTIEDWESVAKDVKSFVNNDPDEQCSHALGLSYNHLTSDLKTCLLYFGIFPEDIEIPTKHLKRFGMAEGFLNFGSDLEGEAEKCLQDLVNSL
;
A
#
# COMPACT_ATOMS: atom_id res chain seq x y z
N MET A 1 -7.59 -20.65 0.04
CA MET A 1 -7.92 -19.23 0.27
C MET A 1 -9.43 -19.08 0.23
N SER A 2 -10.03 -18.44 1.25
CA SER A 2 -11.42 -17.98 1.16
C SER A 2 -11.40 -16.56 0.63
N PHE A 3 -12.13 -16.31 -0.46
CA PHE A 3 -12.35 -14.96 -0.97
C PHE A 3 -13.42 -14.27 -0.11
N MET A 4 -13.26 -12.98 0.12
CA MET A 4 -14.25 -12.14 0.78
C MET A 4 -15.45 -11.91 -0.13
N ASP A 5 -16.63 -11.79 0.46
CA ASP A 5 -17.79 -11.30 -0.28
C ASP A 5 -17.67 -9.79 -0.57
N GLN A 6 -18.66 -9.23 -1.27
CA GLN A 6 -18.63 -7.82 -1.67
C GLN A 6 -18.74 -6.85 -0.49
N ASP A 7 -19.53 -7.21 0.54
CA ASP A 7 -19.72 -6.36 1.70
C ASP A 7 -18.46 -6.40 2.59
N GLU A 8 -17.87 -7.57 2.79
CA GLU A 8 -16.59 -7.76 3.45
C GLU A 8 -15.47 -7.00 2.73
N SER A 9 -15.39 -7.12 1.41
CA SER A 9 -14.39 -6.45 0.58
C SER A 9 -14.50 -4.93 0.68
N TRP A 10 -15.72 -4.39 0.61
CA TRP A 10 -15.98 -2.97 0.76
C TRP A 10 -15.68 -2.47 2.18
N ASN A 11 -16.02 -3.25 3.20
CA ASN A 11 -15.72 -2.90 4.59
C ASN A 11 -14.21 -2.85 4.84
N LEU A 12 -13.45 -3.82 4.33
CA LEU A 12 -11.99 -3.80 4.41
C LEU A 12 -11.41 -2.58 3.66
N PHE A 13 -11.85 -2.35 2.42
CA PHE A 13 -11.40 -1.20 1.64
C PHE A 13 -11.60 0.11 2.40
N LYS A 14 -12.81 0.34 2.93
CA LYS A 14 -13.12 1.54 3.72
C LYS A 14 -12.21 1.69 4.93
N SER A 15 -11.95 0.59 5.65
CA SER A 15 -11.13 0.62 6.86
C SER A 15 -9.70 1.06 6.61
N VAL A 16 -9.17 0.80 5.40
CA VAL A 16 -7.81 1.16 5.01
C VAL A 16 -7.76 2.54 4.33
N ALA A 17 -8.55 2.74 3.29
CA ALA A 17 -8.53 3.97 2.48
C ALA A 17 -8.95 5.21 3.29
N PHE A 18 -9.82 5.03 4.30
CA PHE A 18 -10.41 6.13 5.06
C PHE A 18 -10.02 6.11 6.55
N ALA A 19 -8.97 5.37 6.93
CA ALA A 19 -8.53 5.20 8.32
C ALA A 19 -8.30 6.52 9.09
N ASN A 20 -8.04 7.62 8.37
CA ASN A 20 -7.69 8.93 8.94
C ASN A 20 -8.75 10.03 8.71
N GLU A 21 -9.88 9.73 8.06
CA GLU A 21 -10.89 10.75 7.75
C GLU A 21 -12.02 10.78 8.77
N ALA A 22 -12.04 11.82 9.59
CA ALA A 22 -13.14 12.15 10.48
C ALA A 22 -14.12 13.06 9.75
N LEU A 23 -15.00 12.53 8.89
CA LEU A 23 -16.25 13.11 8.36
C LEU A 23 -16.66 12.37 7.06
N PRO A 24 -17.94 12.40 6.63
CA PRO A 24 -18.41 11.57 5.53
C PRO A 24 -17.76 11.98 4.21
N LEU A 25 -17.29 10.99 3.46
CA LEU A 25 -16.68 11.21 2.16
C LEU A 25 -17.69 11.72 1.14
N PRO A 26 -17.24 12.53 0.15
CA PRO A 26 -18.04 12.82 -1.03
C PRO A 26 -18.45 11.51 -1.71
N SER A 27 -19.71 11.40 -2.11
CA SER A 27 -20.31 10.20 -2.71
C SER A 27 -19.55 9.67 -3.95
N GLU A 28 -18.77 10.52 -4.61
CA GLU A 28 -17.96 10.15 -5.77
C GLU A 28 -16.79 9.22 -5.40
N PHE A 29 -16.09 9.49 -4.29
CA PHE A 29 -15.02 8.62 -3.79
C PHE A 29 -15.54 7.26 -3.36
N GLU A 30 -16.71 7.21 -2.70
CA GLU A 30 -17.35 5.94 -2.34
C GLU A 30 -17.70 5.10 -3.57
N ASN A 31 -18.24 5.73 -4.62
CA ASN A 31 -18.63 5.04 -5.84
C ASN A 31 -17.41 4.47 -6.59
N ILE A 32 -16.28 5.19 -6.59
CA ILE A 32 -15.03 4.68 -7.17
C ILE A 32 -14.46 3.56 -6.30
N GLY A 33 -14.42 3.75 -4.98
CA GLY A 33 -13.93 2.75 -4.02
C GLY A 33 -14.69 1.43 -4.10
N LYS A 34 -16.03 1.46 -4.18
CA LYS A 34 -16.85 0.24 -4.35
C LYS A 34 -16.50 -0.51 -5.63
N LYS A 35 -16.34 0.20 -6.75
CA LYS A 35 -15.91 -0.41 -8.02
C LYS A 35 -14.53 -1.05 -7.93
N ILE A 36 -13.63 -0.50 -7.12
CA ILE A 36 -12.29 -1.06 -6.91
C ILE A 36 -12.36 -2.31 -6.03
N ALA A 37 -13.13 -2.27 -4.94
CA ALA A 37 -13.36 -3.43 -4.07
C ALA A 37 -13.98 -4.59 -4.85
N GLU A 38 -14.99 -4.31 -5.68
CA GLU A 38 -15.61 -5.30 -6.58
C GLU A 38 -14.61 -5.96 -7.52
N LYS A 39 -13.73 -5.16 -8.14
CA LYS A 39 -12.68 -5.64 -9.06
C LYS A 39 -11.55 -6.41 -8.37
N SER A 40 -11.45 -6.33 -7.05
CA SER A 40 -10.43 -7.07 -6.31
C SER A 40 -10.83 -8.53 -6.07
N HIS A 41 -12.03 -8.94 -6.53
CA HIS A 41 -12.53 -10.32 -6.49
C HIS A 41 -12.43 -11.00 -5.11
N GLY A 42 -12.53 -10.22 -4.03
CA GLY A 42 -12.47 -10.73 -2.68
C GLY A 42 -11.07 -11.12 -2.19
N LEU A 43 -9.99 -10.76 -2.90
CA LEU A 43 -8.62 -10.96 -2.43
C LEU A 43 -8.24 -9.91 -1.38
N PRO A 44 -8.03 -10.29 -0.10
CA PRO A 44 -7.73 -9.33 0.95
C PRO A 44 -6.50 -8.47 0.67
N LEU A 45 -5.43 -9.09 0.18
CA LEU A 45 -4.16 -8.41 -0.07
C LEU A 45 -4.30 -7.36 -1.18
N THR A 46 -4.96 -7.70 -2.29
CA THR A 46 -5.26 -6.76 -3.38
C THR A 46 -6.06 -5.56 -2.89
N ILE A 47 -7.08 -5.80 -2.05
CA ILE A 47 -7.93 -4.73 -1.48
C ILE A 47 -7.10 -3.79 -0.62
N VAL A 48 -6.30 -4.33 0.31
CA VAL A 48 -5.47 -3.53 1.22
C VAL A 48 -4.46 -2.70 0.43
N VAL A 49 -3.77 -3.31 -0.53
CA VAL A 49 -2.71 -2.65 -1.32
C VAL A 49 -3.27 -1.49 -2.14
N VAL A 50 -4.42 -1.67 -2.79
CA VAL A 50 -5.04 -0.60 -3.58
C VAL A 50 -5.66 0.48 -2.69
N ALA A 51 -6.27 0.09 -1.56
CA ALA A 51 -6.83 1.04 -0.60
C ALA A 51 -5.73 1.89 0.07
N GLY A 52 -4.59 1.28 0.41
CA GLY A 52 -3.41 1.94 0.97
C GLY A 52 -2.82 2.95 -0.01
N LEU A 53 -2.68 2.57 -1.29
CA LEU A 53 -2.27 3.48 -2.35
C LEU A 53 -3.18 4.73 -2.43
N LEU A 54 -4.50 4.53 -2.34
CA LEU A 54 -5.50 5.59 -2.44
C LEU A 54 -5.59 6.47 -1.20
N LYS A 55 -5.17 6.00 -0.03
CA LYS A 55 -5.13 6.76 1.23
C LYS A 55 -4.36 8.07 1.10
N SER A 56 -3.35 8.11 0.23
CA SER A 56 -2.52 9.30 -0.02
C SER A 56 -3.10 10.26 -1.09
N LYS A 57 -4.15 9.85 -1.80
CA LYS A 57 -4.69 10.55 -2.99
C LYS A 57 -5.91 11.39 -2.62
N LYS A 58 -5.87 12.67 -3.01
CA LYS A 58 -6.89 13.68 -2.65
C LYS A 58 -7.84 14.08 -3.77
N THR A 59 -7.56 13.67 -5.01
CA THR A 59 -8.32 14.08 -6.20
C THR A 59 -9.11 12.90 -6.75
N ILE A 60 -10.26 13.19 -7.37
CA ILE A 60 -11.08 12.16 -8.03
C ILE A 60 -10.33 11.58 -9.23
N GLU A 61 -9.57 12.41 -9.94
CA GLU A 61 -8.77 12.01 -11.09
C GLU A 61 -7.71 10.96 -10.73
N ASP A 62 -7.05 11.11 -9.58
CA ASP A 62 -6.10 10.13 -9.07
C ASP A 62 -6.81 8.79 -8.78
N TRP A 63 -7.98 8.84 -8.14
CA TRP A 63 -8.78 7.67 -7.83
C TRP A 63 -9.28 6.95 -9.08
N GLU A 64 -9.73 7.70 -10.10
CA GLU A 64 -10.11 7.14 -11.39
C GLU A 64 -8.93 6.52 -12.15
N SER A 65 -7.74 7.13 -12.08
CA SER A 65 -6.52 6.59 -12.68
C SER A 65 -6.20 5.23 -12.08
N VAL A 66 -6.14 5.14 -10.75
CA VAL A 66 -5.91 3.87 -10.04
C VAL A 66 -7.01 2.87 -10.36
N ALA A 67 -8.28 3.28 -10.42
CA ALA A 67 -9.38 2.39 -10.79
C ALA A 67 -9.29 1.83 -12.22
N LYS A 68 -8.67 2.56 -13.15
CA LYS A 68 -8.38 2.11 -14.52
C LYS A 68 -7.22 1.13 -14.52
N ASP A 69 -6.16 1.41 -13.77
CA ASP A 69 -5.02 0.51 -13.63
C ASP A 69 -5.46 -0.81 -12.98
N VAL A 70 -6.36 -0.76 -11.99
CA VAL A 70 -6.97 -1.95 -11.38
C VAL A 70 -7.86 -2.73 -12.33
N LYS A 71 -8.46 -2.07 -13.33
CA LYS A 71 -9.31 -2.74 -14.32
C LYS A 71 -8.50 -3.66 -15.25
N SER A 72 -7.20 -3.44 -15.42
CA SER A 72 -6.36 -4.33 -16.22
C SER A 72 -6.19 -5.72 -15.59
N PHE A 73 -6.52 -5.87 -14.30
CA PHE A 73 -6.31 -7.09 -13.50
C PHE A 73 -7.32 -8.21 -13.77
N VAL A 74 -8.50 -7.85 -14.27
CA VAL A 74 -9.73 -8.67 -14.22
C VAL A 74 -9.63 -10.00 -15.00
N ASN A 75 -8.59 -10.19 -15.82
CA ASN A 75 -8.39 -11.42 -16.61
C ASN A 75 -7.22 -12.30 -16.14
N ASN A 76 -6.53 -11.94 -15.05
CA ASN A 76 -5.30 -12.60 -14.64
C ASN A 76 -5.52 -13.59 -13.48
N ASP A 77 -4.61 -14.55 -13.33
CA ASP A 77 -4.57 -15.48 -12.19
C ASP A 77 -4.47 -14.72 -10.84
N PRO A 78 -5.02 -15.21 -9.71
CA PRO A 78 -4.94 -14.53 -8.42
C PRO A 78 -3.52 -14.09 -8.00
N ASP A 79 -2.50 -14.90 -8.32
CA ASP A 79 -1.11 -14.56 -8.00
C ASP A 79 -0.60 -13.42 -8.89
N GLU A 80 -0.99 -13.41 -10.17
CA GLU A 80 -0.69 -12.31 -11.09
C GLU A 80 -1.42 -11.02 -10.69
N GLN A 81 -2.68 -11.12 -10.24
CA GLN A 81 -3.44 -9.96 -9.72
C GLN A 81 -2.74 -9.36 -8.50
N CYS A 82 -2.29 -10.21 -7.57
CA CYS A 82 -1.55 -9.78 -6.39
C CYS A 82 -0.21 -9.14 -6.77
N SER A 83 0.57 -9.78 -7.64
CA SER A 83 1.86 -9.26 -8.11
C SER A 83 1.71 -7.92 -8.81
N HIS A 84 0.65 -7.73 -9.60
CA HIS A 84 0.41 -6.47 -10.29
C HIS A 84 -0.04 -5.36 -9.32
N ALA A 85 -0.91 -5.66 -8.34
CA ALA A 85 -1.29 -4.71 -7.31
C ALA A 85 -0.05 -4.23 -6.52
N LEU A 86 0.81 -5.16 -6.10
CA LEU A 86 2.09 -4.84 -5.44
C LEU A 86 3.00 -3.99 -6.33
N GLY A 87 3.08 -4.30 -7.63
CA GLY A 87 3.82 -3.51 -8.60
C GLY A 87 3.31 -2.08 -8.75
N LEU A 88 1.99 -1.87 -8.73
CA LEU A 88 1.41 -0.52 -8.75
C LEU A 88 1.76 0.26 -7.48
N SER A 89 1.58 -0.33 -6.31
CA SER A 89 1.94 0.34 -5.05
C SER A 89 3.42 0.69 -5.04
N TYR A 90 4.29 -0.25 -5.45
CA TYR A 90 5.71 0.01 -5.61
C TYR A 90 6.00 1.18 -6.54
N ASN A 91 5.38 1.25 -7.73
CA ASN A 91 5.62 2.31 -8.69
C ASN A 91 5.28 3.71 -8.16
N HIS A 92 4.29 3.80 -7.27
CA HIS A 92 3.83 5.03 -6.64
C HIS A 92 4.62 5.46 -5.39
N LEU A 93 5.49 4.59 -4.86
CA LEU A 93 6.40 4.94 -3.77
C LEU A 93 7.45 5.98 -4.21
N THR A 94 7.86 6.83 -3.27
CA THR A 94 9.02 7.73 -3.45
C THR A 94 10.31 6.92 -3.59
N SER A 95 11.37 7.53 -4.12
CA SER A 95 12.67 6.84 -4.31
C SER A 95 13.22 6.24 -3.02
N ASP A 96 13.06 6.97 -1.91
CA ASP A 96 13.56 6.54 -0.59
C ASP A 96 12.75 5.34 -0.06
N LEU A 97 11.42 5.36 -0.21
CA LEU A 97 10.54 4.27 0.20
C LEU A 97 10.73 3.02 -0.66
N LYS A 98 10.98 3.17 -1.97
CA LYS A 98 11.34 2.06 -2.85
C LYS A 98 12.59 1.36 -2.37
N THR A 99 13.61 2.12 -1.99
CA THR A 99 14.86 1.53 -1.53
C THR A 99 14.72 0.89 -0.15
N CYS A 100 13.94 1.51 0.74
CA CYS A 100 13.54 0.89 2.01
C CYS A 100 12.85 -0.46 1.78
N LEU A 101 11.90 -0.55 0.84
CA LEU A 101 11.21 -1.80 0.51
C LEU A 101 12.17 -2.87 -0.03
N LEU A 102 13.07 -2.51 -0.95
CA LEU A 102 14.02 -3.46 -1.54
C LEU A 102 14.98 -4.07 -0.51
N TYR A 103 15.31 -3.36 0.56
CA TYR A 103 16.16 -3.88 1.63
C TYR A 103 15.58 -5.14 2.29
N PHE A 104 14.25 -5.22 2.41
CA PHE A 104 13.60 -6.40 2.97
C PHE A 104 13.86 -7.66 2.12
N GLY A 105 14.12 -7.52 0.82
CA GLY A 105 14.45 -8.64 -0.08
C GLY A 105 15.82 -9.29 0.18
N ILE A 106 16.65 -8.72 1.06
CA ILE A 106 17.93 -9.32 1.47
C ILE A 106 17.72 -10.44 2.50
N PHE A 107 16.63 -10.36 3.26
CA PHE A 107 16.34 -11.33 4.30
C PHE A 107 15.65 -12.57 3.71
N PRO A 108 15.86 -13.76 4.30
CA PRO A 108 15.09 -14.93 3.96
C PRO A 108 13.58 -14.71 4.12
N GLU A 109 12.79 -15.47 3.37
CA GLU A 109 11.34 -15.46 3.50
C GLU A 109 10.89 -15.88 4.91
N ASP A 110 9.78 -15.29 5.38
CA ASP A 110 9.12 -15.61 6.65
C ASP A 110 9.97 -15.50 7.92
N ILE A 111 10.99 -14.62 7.94
CA ILE A 111 11.74 -14.32 9.16
C ILE A 111 11.30 -13.02 9.82
N GLU A 112 11.38 -13.00 11.15
CA GLU A 112 11.26 -11.75 11.90
C GLU A 112 12.52 -10.91 11.71
N ILE A 113 12.37 -9.71 11.17
CA ILE A 113 13.47 -8.77 10.92
C ILE A 113 13.54 -7.78 12.08
N PRO A 114 14.57 -7.83 12.94
CA PRO A 114 14.65 -6.90 14.06
C PRO A 114 14.92 -5.48 13.56
N THR A 115 14.18 -4.49 14.08
CA THR A 115 14.26 -3.07 13.67
C THR A 115 15.68 -2.49 13.71
N LYS A 116 16.56 -3.03 14.56
CA LYS A 116 18.00 -2.67 14.62
C LYS A 116 18.77 -2.91 13.31
N HIS A 117 18.36 -3.85 12.46
CA HIS A 117 19.00 -4.12 11.18
C HIS A 117 18.64 -3.03 10.15
N LEU A 118 17.38 -2.61 10.14
CA LEU A 118 16.89 -1.48 9.36
C LEU A 118 17.63 -0.17 9.73
N LYS A 119 17.91 0.04 11.02
CA LYS A 119 18.74 1.16 11.50
C LYS A 119 20.13 1.19 10.87
N ARG A 120 20.82 0.03 10.85
CA ARG A 120 22.17 -0.08 10.28
C ARG A 120 22.18 0.12 8.77
N PHE A 121 21.12 -0.28 8.09
CA PHE A 121 20.99 -0.08 6.65
C PHE A 121 20.82 1.40 6.28
N GLY A 122 19.89 2.10 6.95
CA GLY A 122 19.69 3.54 6.73
C GLY A 122 20.98 4.35 6.94
N MET A 123 21.81 3.94 7.91
CA MET A 123 23.13 4.52 8.16
C MET A 123 24.16 4.22 7.06
N ALA A 124 24.18 2.99 6.53
CA ALA A 124 25.19 2.55 5.57
C ALA A 124 24.99 3.13 4.17
N GLU A 125 23.73 3.30 3.76
CA GLU A 125 23.37 3.74 2.42
C GLU A 125 23.12 5.26 2.30
N GLY A 126 23.07 5.98 3.43
CA GLY A 126 22.85 7.43 3.44
C GLY A 126 21.43 7.87 3.08
N PHE A 127 20.44 6.98 3.20
CA PHE A 127 19.01 7.28 2.96
C PHE A 127 18.38 8.18 4.02
N LEU A 128 18.94 8.22 5.22
CA LEU A 128 18.48 9.04 6.33
C LEU A 128 19.38 10.26 6.44
N ASN A 129 18.78 11.45 6.59
CA ASN A 129 19.57 12.66 6.75
C ASN A 129 20.36 12.53 8.06
N PHE A 130 21.64 12.88 8.02
CA PHE A 130 22.56 12.75 9.15
C PHE A 130 22.30 13.77 10.29
N GLY A 131 21.03 14.01 10.63
CA GLY A 131 20.61 14.71 11.84
C GLY A 131 20.77 13.85 13.08
N SER A 132 20.60 14.45 14.27
CA SER A 132 20.83 13.81 15.57
C SER A 132 19.86 12.68 15.94
N ASP A 133 18.80 12.47 15.15
CA ASP A 133 17.75 11.49 15.45
C ASP A 133 17.49 10.52 14.28
N LEU A 134 18.51 9.72 13.98
CA LEU A 134 18.43 8.62 13.01
C LEU A 134 17.39 7.55 13.40
N GLU A 135 17.04 7.47 14.68
CA GLU A 135 16.02 6.54 15.20
C GLU A 135 14.63 6.97 14.77
N GLY A 136 14.28 8.24 15.00
CA GLY A 136 13.03 8.82 14.54
C GLY A 136 12.89 8.79 13.01
N GLU A 137 13.97 8.99 12.25
CA GLU A 137 13.89 8.96 10.79
C GLU A 137 13.68 7.55 10.22
N ALA A 138 14.34 6.52 10.79
CA ALA A 138 14.13 5.13 10.37
C ALA A 138 12.72 4.63 10.70
N GLU A 139 12.23 4.93 11.90
CA GLU A 139 10.88 4.58 12.32
C GLU A 139 9.82 5.29 11.47
N LYS A 140 10.05 6.58 11.18
CA LYS A 140 9.19 7.34 10.27
C LYS A 140 9.18 6.74 8.87
N CYS A 141 10.33 6.35 8.31
CA CYS A 141 10.39 5.70 7.00
C CYS A 141 9.59 4.39 6.96
N LEU A 142 9.67 3.57 8.01
CA LEU A 142 8.86 2.35 8.14
C LEU A 142 7.38 2.66 8.25
N GLN A 143 7.02 3.65 9.06
CA GLN A 143 5.64 4.06 9.24
C GLN A 143 5.06 4.64 7.94
N ASP A 144 5.85 5.41 7.19
CA ASP A 144 5.49 5.96 5.89
C ASP A 144 5.34 4.83 4.86
N LEU A 145 6.21 3.81 4.88
CA LEU A 145 6.09 2.62 4.03
C LEU A 145 4.80 1.86 4.34
N VAL A 146 4.50 1.59 5.62
CA VAL A 146 3.26 0.93 6.07
C VAL A 146 2.01 1.76 5.71
N ASN A 147 2.12 3.08 5.69
CA ASN A 147 1.03 3.96 5.29
C ASN A 147 0.87 4.11 3.77
N SER A 148 1.88 3.75 3.00
CA SER A 148 1.91 3.91 1.54
C SER A 148 1.68 2.59 0.79
N LEU A 149 1.75 1.46 1.50
CA LEU A 149 1.33 0.13 1.06
C LEU A 149 -0.11 -0.11 1.47
#